data_AF-A0A7Y2GI40-F1
#
_entry.id   AF-A0A7Y2GI40-F1
#
_cell.length_a   1.000
_cell.length_b   1.000
_cell.length_c   1.000
_cell.angle_alpha   90.00
_cell.angle_beta   90.00
_cell.angle_gamma   90.00
#
_symmetry.space_group_name_H-M   'P 1'
#
loop_
_entity.id
_entity.type
_entity.pdbx_description
1 polymer ?
#
loop_
_entity_poly.entity_id
_entity_poly.type
_entity_poly.pdbx_seq_one_letter_code
_entity_poly.pdbx_strand_id
1 'polypeptide(L)' 'ILELMEANFLEASPAPCKFVMKEMGLLEEKLRLPLVPVTPATKRRLKSVMAGLKK' A
#
# COMPACT_ATOMS: atom_id res chain seq x y z
N ILE A 1 5.05 3.47 13.18
CA ILE A 1 4.07 4.20 12.35
C ILE A 1 4.74 4.95 11.20
N LEU A 2 5.83 5.70 11.46
CA LEU A 2 6.55 6.45 10.41
C LEU A 2 6.87 5.63 9.15
N GLU A 3 7.40 4.42 9.31
CA GLU A 3 7.72 3.55 8.17
C GLU A 3 6.50 3.25 7.27
N LEU A 4 5.31 3.09 7.85
CA LEU A 4 4.08 2.89 7.07
C LEU A 4 3.66 4.17 6.35
N MET A 5 3.81 5.32 7.03
CA MET A 5 3.50 6.63 6.45
C MET A 5 4.37 6.86 5.22
N GLU A 6 5.68 6.62 5.32
CA GLU A 6 6.61 6.74 4.19
C GLU A 6 6.32 5.70 3.10
N ALA A 7 6.02 4.46 3.48
CA ALA A 7 5.75 3.40 2.53
C ALA A 7 4.52 3.70 1.64
N ASN A 8 3.53 4.42 2.15
CA ASN A 8 2.35 4.86 1.39
C ASN A 8 2.69 5.83 0.23
N PHE A 9 3.93 6.33 0.15
CA PHE A 9 4.43 7.23 -0.89
C PHE A 9 5.60 6.64 -1.71
N LEU A 10 5.81 5.32 -1.67
CA LEU A 10 6.78 4.65 -2.56
C LEU A 10 6.43 4.76 -4.04
N GLU A 11 5.14 4.91 -4.35
CA GLU A 11 4.62 5.24 -5.67
C GLU A 11 3.55 6.33 -5.54
N ALA A 12 3.01 6.79 -6.68
CA ALA A 12 2.01 7.85 -6.70
C ALA A 12 0.80 7.51 -5.80
N SER A 13 0.51 8.41 -4.86
CA SER A 13 -0.71 8.35 -4.06
C SER A 13 -1.94 8.45 -4.97
N PRO A 14 -3.04 7.72 -4.70
CA PRO A 14 -3.35 6.88 -3.54
C PRO A 14 -3.10 5.37 -3.73
N ALA A 15 -2.35 4.94 -4.76
CA ALA A 15 -2.25 3.52 -5.09
C ALA A 15 -1.64 2.65 -3.97
N PRO A 16 -0.50 3.03 -3.33
CA PRO A 16 0.07 2.25 -2.22
C PRO A 16 -0.89 2.15 -1.02
N CYS A 17 -1.51 3.27 -0.65
CA CYS A 17 -2.43 3.33 0.49
C CYS A 17 -3.65 2.43 0.27
N LYS A 18 -4.25 2.45 -0.93
CA LYS A 18 -5.37 1.55 -1.27
C LYS A 18 -4.98 0.08 -1.24
N PHE A 19 -3.74 -0.27 -1.62
CA PHE A 19 -3.24 -1.63 -1.49
C PHE A 19 -3.15 -2.05 -0.01
N VAL A 20 -2.57 -1.20 0.85
CA VAL A 20 -2.49 -1.45 2.30
C VAL A 20 -3.88 -1.64 2.91
N MET A 21 -4.82 -0.74 2.62
CA MET A 21 -6.19 -0.81 3.17
C MET A 21 -6.94 -2.06 2.69
N LYS A 22 -6.68 -2.55 1.47
CA LYS A 22 -7.20 -3.84 0.99
C LYS A 22 -6.61 -5.01 1.78
N GLU A 23 -5.30 -5.04 1.99
CA GLU A 23 -4.64 -6.10 2.77
C GLU A 23 -5.10 -6.10 4.24
N MET A 24 -5.58 -4.96 4.74
CA MET A 24 -6.25 -4.83 6.05
C MET A 24 -7.73 -5.25 6.04
N GLY A 25 -8.30 -5.60 4.89
CA GLY A 25 -9.71 -5.98 4.76
C GLY A 25 -10.70 -4.81 4.87
N LEU A 26 -10.24 -3.55 4.71
CA LEU A 26 -11.08 -2.36 4.90
C LEU A 26 -11.79 -1.91 3.61
N LEU A 27 -11.23 -2.22 2.44
CA LEU A 27 -11.79 -1.85 1.14
C LEU A 27 -11.27 -2.75 0.00
N GLU A 28 -11.80 -2.55 -1.19
CA GLU A 28 -11.27 -3.12 -2.42
C GLU A 28 -10.26 -2.16 -3.10
N GLU A 29 -9.17 -2.69 -3.65
CA GLU A 29 -8.15 -1.95 -4.41
C GLU A 29 -8.67 -1.55 -5.81
N LYS A 30 -9.79 -0.83 -5.86
CA LYS A 30 -10.36 -0.26 -7.07
C LYS A 30 -9.70 1.09 -7.36
N LEU A 31 -8.93 1.12 -8.44
CA LEU A 31 -8.32 2.32 -8.99
C LEU A 31 -8.99 2.68 -10.32
N ARG A 32 -9.10 3.98 -10.58
CA ARG A 32 -9.57 4.51 -11.87
C ARG A 32 -8.39 5.14 -12.57
N LEU A 33 -8.33 4.96 -13.89
CA LEU A 33 -7.31 5.61 -14.70
C LEU A 33 -7.33 7.13 -14.45
N PRO A 34 -6.16 7.79 -14.42
CA PRO A 34 -4.85 7.28 -14.83
C PRO A 34 -4.10 6.46 -13.76
N LEU A 35 -4.67 6.28 -12.57
CA LEU A 35 -4.03 5.51 -11.50
C LEU A 35 -4.08 4.01 -11.79
N VAL A 36 -2.95 3.35 -11.58
CA VAL A 36 -2.78 1.91 -11.80
C VAL A 36 -2.36 1.22 -10.50
N PRO A 37 -2.61 -0.09 -10.36
CA PRO A 37 -2.11 -0.86 -9.22
C PRO A 37 -0.60 -0.72 -9.09
N VAL A 38 -0.11 -0.65 -7.84
CA VAL A 38 1.33 -0.55 -7.56
C VAL A 38 2.10 -1.77 -8.08
N THR A 39 3.38 -1.58 -8.35
CA THR A 39 4.26 -2.63 -8.88
C THR A 39 4.42 -3.80 -7.91
N PRO A 40 4.76 -5.02 -8.40
CA PRO A 40 5.02 -6.17 -7.53
C PRO A 40 6.12 -5.93 -6.49
N ALA A 41 7.13 -5.10 -6.82
CA ALA A 41 8.19 -4.74 -5.87
C ALA A 41 7.64 -3.91 -4.70
N THR A 42 6.84 -2.88 -4.99
CA THR A 42 6.18 -2.06 -3.98
C THR A 42 5.22 -2.87 -3.12
N LYS A 43 4.46 -3.81 -3.72
CA LYS A 43 3.59 -4.73 -2.95
C LYS A 43 4.37 -5.53 -1.91
N ARG A 44 5.52 -6.10 -2.29
CA ARG A 44 6.39 -6.85 -1.35
C ARG A 44 6.89 -5.95 -0.23
N ARG A 45 7.33 -4.73 -0.54
CA ARG A 45 7.81 -3.78 0.47
C ARG A 45 6.70 -3.36 1.44
N LEU A 46 5.51 -3.04 0.93
CA LEU A 46 4.34 -2.70 1.74
C LEU A 46 3.96 -3.84 2.69
N LYS A 47 3.88 -5.09 2.20
CA LYS A 47 3.60 -6.26 3.05
C LYS A 47 4.64 -6.45 4.15
N SER A 48 5.92 -6.25 3.83
CA SER A 48 7.01 -6.34 4.81
C SER A 48 6.89 -5.28 5.90
N VAL A 49 6.61 -4.02 5.53
CA VAL A 49 6.42 -2.92 6.49
C VAL A 49 5.19 -3.19 7.36
N MET A 50 4.08 -3.63 6.76
CA MET A 50 2.85 -4.00 7.51
C MET A 50 3.10 -5.13 8.52
N ALA A 51 3.88 -6.15 8.16
CA ALA A 51 4.21 -7.24 9.06
C ALA A 51 5.02 -6.76 10.28
N GLY A 52 5.93 -5.79 10.10
CA GLY A 52 6.72 -5.20 11.19
C GLY A 52 5.93 -4.35 12.18
N LEU A 53 4.68 -3.99 11.87
CA LEU A 53 3.81 -3.19 12.74
C LEU A 53 2.95 -4.03 13.70
N LYS A 54 2.79 -5.32 13.43
CA LYS A 54 2.04 -6.24 14.30
C LYS A 54 2.89 -6.55 15.55
N LYS A 55 2.73 -5.73 16.58
CA LYS A 55 3.11 -6.06 17.96
C LYS A 55 1.87 -6.41 18.76
#